data_AF-A0A803M2Q2-F1
#
_entry.id   AF-A0A803M2Q2-F1
#
_cell.length_a   1.000
_cell.length_b   1.000
_cell.length_c   1.000
_cell.angle_alpha   90.00
_cell.angle_beta   90.00
_cell.angle_gamma   90.00
#
_symmetry.space_group_name_H-M   'P 1'
#
loop_
_entity.id
_entity.type
_entity.pdbx_description
1 polymer ?
#
loop_
_entity_poly.entity_id
_entity_poly.type
_entity_poly.pdbx_seq_one_letter_code
_entity_poly.pdbx_strand_id
1 'polypeptide(L)'
;MVVLRLSVAVFVLLTFVPLCVYSQSPSQLWVDITLVKSTIAKDLGAYCLDGSLPAYHFSKGFGSGANNWLLHIEGGGWCNDVESCLERASTRRGSSHYMAKERVFPGILSNKDSHNPGAV
;
A
#
# COMPACT_ATOMS: atom_id res chain seq x y z
N MET A 1 -37.66 38.54 -3.41
CA MET A 1 -37.45 37.30 -4.21
C MET A 1 -36.00 37.08 -4.63
N VAL A 2 -35.27 38.09 -5.12
CA VAL A 2 -33.87 37.96 -5.58
C VAL A 2 -32.91 37.57 -4.44
N VAL A 3 -32.98 38.28 -3.31
CA VAL A 3 -32.13 38.02 -2.12
C VAL A 3 -32.30 36.59 -1.60
N LEU A 4 -33.54 36.10 -1.50
CA LEU A 4 -33.83 34.73 -1.04
C LEU A 4 -33.23 33.67 -1.98
N ARG A 5 -33.26 33.90 -3.30
CA ARG A 5 -32.64 32.99 -4.29
C ARG A 5 -31.12 32.97 -4.20
N LEU A 6 -30.49 34.13 -3.97
CA LEU A 6 -29.04 34.23 -3.74
C LEU A 6 -28.63 33.52 -2.45
N SER A 7 -29.36 33.73 -1.35
CA SER A 7 -29.07 33.07 -0.08
C SER A 7 -29.18 31.54 -0.19
N VAL A 8 -30.22 31.03 -0.83
CA VAL A 8 -30.39 29.58 -1.06
C VAL A 8 -29.25 29.02 -1.93
N ALA A 9 -28.86 29.72 -2.99
CA ALA A 9 -27.75 29.29 -3.85
C ALA A 9 -26.41 29.24 -3.09
N VAL A 10 -26.13 30.21 -2.22
CA VAL A 10 -24.92 30.23 -1.38
C VAL A 10 -24.93 29.09 -0.36
N PHE A 11 -26.07 28.81 0.29
CA PHE A 11 -26.19 27.67 1.22
C PHE A 11 -26.03 26.32 0.52
N VAL A 12 -26.59 26.17 -0.69
CA VAL A 12 -26.39 24.97 -1.51
C VAL A 12 -24.91 24.83 -1.88
N LEU A 13 -24.23 25.88 -2.34
CA LEU A 13 -22.80 25.83 -2.65
C LEU A 13 -21.94 25.49 -1.43
N LEU A 14 -22.21 26.09 -0.27
CA LEU A 14 -21.45 25.83 0.97
C LEU A 14 -21.65 24.42 1.54
N THR A 15 -22.75 23.73 1.21
CA THR A 15 -23.06 22.39 1.73
C THR A 15 -22.80 21.28 0.72
N PHE A 16 -23.17 21.47 -0.55
CA PHE A 16 -22.98 20.46 -1.60
C PHE A 16 -21.53 20.35 -2.06
N VAL A 17 -20.78 21.46 -2.16
CA VAL A 17 -19.40 21.41 -2.66
C VAL A 17 -18.48 20.61 -1.74
N PRO A 18 -18.49 20.79 -0.40
CA PRO A 18 -17.69 19.94 0.50
C PRO A 18 -18.11 18.47 0.48
N LEU A 19 -19.41 18.18 0.31
CA LEU A 19 -19.93 16.82 0.25
C LEU A 19 -19.45 16.08 -1.02
N CYS A 20 -19.45 16.79 -2.16
CA CYS A 20 -18.89 16.27 -3.41
C CYS A 20 -17.37 16.05 -3.33
N VAL A 21 -16.63 16.96 -2.68
CA VAL A 21 -15.17 16.81 -2.46
C VAL A 21 -14.86 15.62 -1.55
N TYR A 22 -15.65 15.39 -0.49
CA TYR A 22 -15.48 14.23 0.39
C TYR A 22 -15.75 12.91 -0.35
N SER A 23 -16.78 12.85 -1.20
CA SER A 23 -17.11 11.69 -2.03
C SER A 23 -15.98 11.31 -3.01
N GLN A 24 -15.16 12.29 -3.40
CA GLN A 24 -14.02 12.08 -4.31
C GLN A 24 -12.76 11.58 -3.63
N SER A 25 -12.70 11.45 -2.29
CA SER A 25 -11.50 10.90 -1.64
C SER A 25 -11.29 9.47 -2.15
N PRO A 26 -10.21 9.21 -2.90
CA PRO A 26 -10.03 7.91 -3.49
C PRO A 26 -9.83 6.92 -2.34
N SER A 27 -10.74 5.96 -2.18
CA SER A 27 -10.51 4.75 -1.39
C SER A 27 -9.10 4.21 -1.67
N GLN A 28 -8.23 4.23 -0.67
CA GLN A 28 -6.88 3.71 -0.81
C GLN A 28 -6.95 2.19 -0.88
N LEU A 29 -6.15 1.58 -1.75
CA LEU A 29 -6.02 0.13 -1.80
C LEU A 29 -5.10 -0.29 -0.65
N TRP A 30 -5.69 -0.79 0.44
CA TRP A 30 -4.99 -1.43 1.54
C TRP A 30 -4.83 -2.91 1.23
N VAL A 31 -3.61 -3.41 1.40
CA VAL A 31 -3.24 -4.79 1.06
C VAL A 31 -2.59 -5.45 2.28
N ASP A 32 -3.16 -6.56 2.71
CA ASP A 32 -2.64 -7.37 3.81
C ASP A 32 -1.27 -7.97 3.52
N ILE A 33 -0.50 -8.18 4.59
CA ILE A 33 0.74 -8.94 4.54
C ILE A 33 0.46 -10.43 4.41
N THR A 34 1.23 -11.10 3.58
CA THR A 34 1.25 -12.56 3.45
C THR A 34 2.64 -13.06 3.84
N LEU A 35 2.70 -13.95 4.83
CA LEU A 35 3.92 -14.67 5.17
C LEU A 35 4.15 -15.81 4.18
N VAL A 36 5.39 -15.97 3.73
CA VAL A 36 5.79 -17.14 2.96
C VAL A 36 5.60 -18.39 3.81
N LYS A 37 5.05 -19.45 3.22
CA LYS A 37 4.82 -20.71 3.94
C LYS A 37 6.14 -21.24 4.52
N SER A 38 6.09 -21.67 5.78
CA SER A 38 7.28 -22.16 6.50
C SER A 38 8.00 -23.31 5.78
N THR A 39 7.27 -24.21 5.13
CA THR A 39 7.87 -25.29 4.33
C THR A 39 8.70 -24.74 3.17
N ILE A 40 8.15 -23.78 2.41
CA ILE A 40 8.85 -23.15 1.28
C ILE A 40 10.07 -22.36 1.77
N ALA A 41 9.92 -21.59 2.85
CA ALA A 41 11.03 -20.82 3.43
C ALA A 41 12.18 -21.74 3.88
N LYS A 42 11.84 -22.88 4.51
CA LYS A 42 12.80 -23.89 4.94
C LYS A 42 13.50 -24.55 3.75
N ASP A 43 12.75 -24.98 2.74
CA ASP A 43 13.30 -25.66 1.56
C ASP A 43 14.26 -24.77 0.77
N LEU A 44 14.03 -23.45 0.78
CA LEU A 44 14.88 -22.45 0.12
C LEU A 44 15.97 -21.85 1.03
N GLY A 45 15.95 -22.14 2.34
CA GLY A 45 16.83 -21.48 3.31
C GLY A 45 16.64 -19.96 3.38
N ALA A 46 15.43 -19.46 3.09
CA ALA A 46 15.15 -18.03 2.94
C ALA A 46 14.44 -17.47 4.18
N TYR A 47 15.12 -16.55 4.88
CA TYR A 47 14.63 -15.91 6.11
C TYR A 47 14.98 -14.42 6.15
N CYS A 48 14.27 -13.68 7.01
CA CYS A 48 14.69 -12.35 7.41
C CYS A 48 15.96 -12.39 8.29
N LEU A 49 16.55 -11.23 8.61
CA LEU A 49 17.79 -11.15 9.38
C LEU A 49 17.67 -11.78 10.78
N ASP A 50 16.48 -11.75 11.37
CA ASP A 50 16.17 -12.35 12.67
C ASP A 50 15.72 -13.82 12.62
N GLY A 51 15.65 -14.42 11.42
CA GLY A 51 15.14 -15.78 11.22
C GLY A 51 13.62 -15.89 11.08
N SER A 52 12.87 -14.79 11.13
CA SER A 52 11.43 -14.80 10.84
C SER A 52 11.16 -15.08 9.35
N LEU A 53 9.92 -15.52 9.05
CA LEU A 53 9.52 -15.84 7.69
C LEU A 53 9.52 -14.59 6.79
N PRO A 54 9.98 -14.67 5.54
CA PRO A 54 9.81 -13.59 4.57
C PRO A 54 8.33 -13.29 4.32
N ALA A 55 8.04 -12.07 3.86
CA ALA A 55 6.68 -11.62 3.65
C ALA A 55 6.53 -10.73 2.42
N TYR A 56 5.33 -10.67 1.87
CA TYR A 56 4.97 -9.80 0.75
C TYR A 56 3.53 -9.31 0.88
N HIS A 57 3.20 -8.23 0.18
CA HIS A 57 1.82 -7.77 -0.01
C HIS A 57 1.41 -8.08 -1.44
N PHE A 58 0.20 -8.62 -1.65
CA PHE A 58 -0.25 -9.04 -2.97
C PHE A 58 -1.68 -8.60 -3.24
N SER A 59 -1.86 -7.90 -4.36
CA SER A 59 -3.18 -7.56 -4.92
C SER A 59 -3.28 -8.18 -6.31
N LYS A 60 -4.43 -8.80 -6.60
CA LYS A 60 -4.66 -9.40 -7.92
C LYS A 60 -4.86 -8.31 -8.97
N GLY A 61 -4.25 -8.49 -10.14
CA GLY A 61 -4.53 -7.68 -11.31
C GLY A 61 -5.99 -7.83 -11.77
N PHE A 62 -6.46 -6.86 -12.56
CA PHE A 62 -7.81 -6.81 -13.11
C PHE A 62 -7.75 -6.34 -14.57
N GLY A 63 -8.85 -6.54 -15.31
CA GLY A 63 -8.97 -6.11 -16.71
C GLY A 63 -7.81 -6.62 -17.60
N SER A 64 -7.21 -5.74 -18.40
CA SER A 64 -6.08 -6.06 -19.27
C SER A 64 -4.78 -6.32 -18.50
N GLY A 65 -4.66 -5.79 -17.27
CA GLY A 65 -3.58 -6.07 -16.34
C GLY A 65 -3.66 -7.43 -15.62
N ALA A 66 -4.72 -8.22 -15.79
CA ALA A 66 -4.96 -9.45 -15.02
C ALA A 66 -3.86 -10.52 -15.16
N ASN A 67 -3.14 -10.52 -16.30
CA ASN A 67 -2.05 -11.47 -16.58
C ASN A 67 -0.65 -10.84 -16.49
N ASN A 68 -0.56 -9.58 -16.10
CA ASN A 68 0.71 -8.86 -15.95
C ASN A 68 1.15 -8.89 -14.49
N TRP A 69 2.46 -8.98 -14.26
CA TRP A 69 3.05 -8.97 -12.93
C TRP A 69 3.90 -7.72 -12.74
N LEU A 70 3.65 -6.99 -11.65
CA LEU A 70 4.50 -5.90 -11.19
C LEU A 70 5.12 -6.30 -9.85
N LEU A 71 6.44 -6.47 -9.83
CA LEU A 71 7.19 -6.79 -8.62
C LEU A 71 7.90 -5.54 -8.11
N HIS A 72 7.53 -5.09 -6.91
CA HIS A 72 8.18 -3.97 -6.23
C HIS A 72 9.01 -4.46 -5.05
N ILE A 73 10.30 -4.14 -5.04
CA ILE A 73 11.22 -4.49 -3.96
C ILE A 73 11.46 -3.24 -3.10
N GLU A 74 11.04 -3.29 -1.84
CA GLU A 74 11.23 -2.15 -0.92
C GLU A 74 12.73 -1.89 -0.70
N GLY A 75 13.17 -0.65 -0.89
CA GLY A 75 14.52 -0.22 -0.55
C GLY A 75 14.74 -0.03 0.97
N GLY A 76 15.78 0.72 1.36
CA GLY A 76 16.00 1.08 2.76
C GLY A 76 17.44 0.93 3.27
N GLY A 77 18.42 0.91 2.38
CA GLY A 77 19.84 0.76 2.73
C GLY A 77 20.19 -0.64 3.26
N TRP A 78 21.44 -0.78 3.70
CA TRP A 78 22.04 -2.03 4.17
C TRP A 78 22.68 -1.86 5.56
N CYS A 79 22.93 -2.97 6.25
CA CYS A 79 23.87 -3.06 7.37
C CYS A 79 25.19 -3.63 6.85
N ASN A 80 26.33 -3.27 7.46
CA ASN A 80 27.66 -3.58 6.90
C ASN A 80 28.53 -4.46 7.81
N ASP A 81 28.11 -4.68 9.04
CA ASP A 81 28.84 -5.46 10.03
C ASP A 81 27.86 -6.21 10.95
N VAL A 82 28.38 -7.16 11.74
CA VAL A 82 27.56 -8.04 12.58
C VAL A 82 26.73 -7.23 13.58
N GLU A 83 27.30 -6.19 14.19
CA GLU A 83 26.63 -5.36 15.19
C GLU A 83 25.46 -4.57 14.57
N SER A 84 25.71 -3.84 13.48
CA SER A 84 24.66 -3.08 12.77
C SER A 84 23.59 -3.99 12.17
N CYS A 85 23.92 -5.21 11.74
CA CYS A 85 22.94 -6.17 11.26
C CYS A 85 22.10 -6.77 12.39
N LEU A 86 22.71 -7.03 13.55
CA LEU A 86 21.98 -7.49 14.73
C LEU A 86 20.99 -6.43 15.22
N GLU A 87 21.41 -5.17 15.29
CA GLU A 87 20.49 -4.06 15.59
C GLU A 87 19.36 -3.97 14.57
N ARG A 88 19.69 -4.06 13.28
CA ARG A 88 18.70 -3.98 12.21
C ARG A 88 17.71 -5.15 12.20
N ALA A 89 18.13 -6.34 12.64
CA ALA A 89 17.26 -7.52 12.78
C ALA A 89 16.04 -7.23 13.67
N SER A 90 16.19 -6.36 14.67
CA SER A 90 15.12 -5.93 15.58
C SER A 90 14.17 -4.85 15.02
N THR A 91 14.21 -4.58 13.70
CA THR A 91 13.42 -3.53 13.04
C THR A 91 12.50 -4.09 11.95
N ARG A 92 11.58 -3.26 11.43
CA ARG A 92 10.71 -3.63 10.29
C ARG A 92 11.45 -4.02 9.01
N ARG A 93 12.74 -3.68 8.90
CA ARG A 93 13.58 -4.01 7.74
C ARG A 93 14.40 -5.28 7.94
N GLY A 94 14.43 -5.81 9.16
CA GLY A 94 15.16 -7.03 9.51
C GLY A 94 14.28 -8.19 9.96
N SER A 95 12.98 -7.96 10.21
CA SER A 95 12.06 -8.97 10.74
C SER A 95 10.62 -8.73 10.28
N SER A 96 9.92 -9.81 9.91
CA SER A 96 8.49 -9.75 9.57
C SER A 96 7.58 -9.59 10.80
N HIS A 97 8.11 -9.79 12.01
CA HIS A 97 7.37 -9.49 13.24
C HIS A 97 7.04 -8.00 13.33
N TYR A 98 7.98 -7.13 12.91
CA TYR A 98 7.84 -5.67 12.95
C TYR A 98 7.36 -5.04 11.64
N MET A 99 7.09 -5.83 10.59
CA MET A 99 6.50 -5.32 9.34
C MET A 99 5.05 -4.88 9.55
N ALA A 100 4.65 -3.84 8.80
CA ALA A 100 3.26 -3.38 8.76
C ALA A 100 2.35 -4.51 8.27
N LYS A 101 1.22 -4.71 8.95
CA LYS A 101 0.29 -5.79 8.60
C LYS A 101 -0.57 -5.46 7.38
N GLU A 102 -0.72 -4.18 7.09
CA GLU A 102 -1.33 -3.66 5.88
C GLU A 102 -0.44 -2.60 5.25
N ARG A 103 -0.51 -2.47 3.93
CA ARG A 103 0.17 -1.42 3.18
C ARG A 103 -0.77 -0.81 2.16
N VAL A 104 -0.76 0.52 2.08
CA VAL A 104 -1.36 1.25 0.96
C VAL A 104 -0.53 1.00 -0.29
N PHE A 105 -1.19 0.76 -1.41
CA PHE A 105 -0.59 0.67 -2.74
C PHE A 105 -0.80 1.98 -3.52
N PRO A 106 0.16 2.93 -3.48
CA PRO A 106 0.08 4.21 -4.19
C PRO A 106 0.72 4.15 -5.59
N GLY A 107 0.51 5.22 -6.38
CA GLY A 107 1.19 5.41 -7.66
C GLY A 107 1.07 4.20 -8.58
N ILE A 108 2.20 3.69 -9.07
CA ILE A 108 2.26 2.52 -9.97
C ILE A 108 1.74 1.21 -9.35
N LEU A 109 1.56 1.14 -8.03
CA LEU A 109 0.94 0.00 -7.36
C LEU A 109 -0.59 0.15 -7.24
N SER A 110 -1.12 1.34 -7.51
CA SER A 110 -2.55 1.64 -7.37
C SER A 110 -3.39 0.86 -8.40
N ASN A 111 -4.59 0.47 -7.99
CA ASN A 111 -5.63 -0.08 -8.87
C ASN A 111 -6.52 0.99 -9.51
N LYS A 112 -6.13 2.26 -9.44
CA LYS A 112 -6.89 3.37 -10.01
C LYS A 112 -6.17 3.90 -11.22
N ASP A 113 -6.85 3.92 -12.36
CA ASP A 113 -6.32 4.43 -13.62
C ASP A 113 -5.82 5.89 -13.51
N SER A 114 -6.49 6.70 -12.68
CA SER A 114 -6.07 8.09 -12.39
C SER A 114 -4.69 8.21 -11.74
N HIS A 115 -4.21 7.16 -11.07
CA HIS A 115 -2.90 7.13 -10.40
C HIS A 115 -1.92 6.16 -11.09
N ASN A 116 -2.44 5.18 -11.82
CA ASN A 116 -1.70 4.15 -12.54
C ASN A 116 -2.29 3.95 -13.94
N PRO A 117 -2.07 4.89 -14.87
CA PRO A 117 -2.64 4.82 -16.20
C PRO A 117 -2.15 3.56 -16.94
N GLY A 118 -3.08 2.74 -17.42
CA GLY A 118 -2.76 1.47 -18.12
C GLY A 118 -2.75 0.21 -17.24
N ALA A 119 -3.14 0.33 -15.97
CA ALA A 119 -3.41 -0.83 -15.09
C ALA A 119 -4.82 -1.42 -15.25
N VAL A 120 -5.63 -0.86 -16.17
CA VAL A 120 -6.96 -1.35 -16.55
C VAL A 120 -6.87 -2.56 -17.45
#